data_AF-A0A8H3VIB1-F1
#
_entry.id   AF-A0A8H3VIB1-F1
#
_cell.length_a   1.000
_cell.length_b   1.000
_cell.length_c   1.000
_cell.angle_alpha   90.00
_cell.angle_beta   90.00
_cell.angle_gamma   90.00
#
_symmetry.space_group_name_H-M   'P 1'
#
loop_
_entity.id
_entity.type
_entity.pdbx_description
1 polymer ?
#
loop_
_entity_poly.entity_id
_entity_poly.type
_entity_poly.pdbx_seq_one_letter_code
_entity_poly.pdbx_strand_id
1 'polypeptide(L)'
;MSKTLQQDMYKLRPGVLIDLVKASDPDPLASLQYSSDDGVIYRFLQEYFLYWLEALGLIRETSAGVLTISSLKAQLLVDKSPNLYAFVYDAKRFVLYNRYIIEQAPLQLYYSALIFAPEKSIIRKQFEKCIPPGIEKKPKGQDNWSAALQTLEGHSDGVNSVAFSPDGKVLASGSSDKTVRLWDTGTGAALQTLEGHSDGVRSVAFSPDGKVLASGSDDKTVRLWDTGTGAALQTLEGHFSVANSVAFWDDVVRVSPQSLEGTLFPKAASVNVKRDWVILDGKETLWLPPEYRSNQVAIYQRVVAIGCPSGLIFFLQF
;
A
#
# COMPACT_ATOMS: atom_id res chain seq x y z
N MET A 1 2.50 -3.73 -30.72
CA MET A 1 1.30 -3.15 -31.36
C MET A 1 1.49 -3.21 -32.87
N SER A 2 0.54 -3.76 -33.62
CA SER A 2 0.64 -3.83 -35.09
C SER A 2 0.67 -2.42 -35.70
N LYS A 3 1.49 -2.18 -36.73
CA LYS A 3 1.60 -0.89 -37.44
C LYS A 3 0.23 -0.39 -37.94
N THR A 4 -0.66 -1.32 -38.27
CA THR A 4 -2.03 -1.04 -38.69
C THR A 4 -2.85 -0.40 -37.57
N LEU A 5 -2.67 -0.88 -36.34
CA LEU A 5 -3.39 -0.39 -35.15
C LEU A 5 -2.95 1.03 -34.76
N GLN A 6 -1.70 1.40 -35.03
CA GLN A 6 -1.21 2.77 -34.85
C GLN A 6 -1.75 3.71 -35.94
N GLN A 7 -1.82 3.29 -37.20
CA GLN A 7 -2.34 4.12 -38.29
C GLN A 7 -3.82 4.47 -38.10
N ASP A 8 -4.63 3.50 -37.66
CA ASP A 8 -6.05 3.70 -37.38
C ASP A 8 -6.26 4.70 -36.25
N MET A 9 -5.38 4.67 -35.23
CA MET A 9 -5.45 5.56 -34.08
C MET A 9 -5.15 7.03 -34.44
N TYR A 10 -4.31 7.26 -35.46
CA TYR A 10 -3.94 8.61 -35.92
C TYR A 10 -4.70 9.10 -37.17
N LYS A 11 -5.67 8.32 -37.69
CA LYS A 11 -6.46 8.63 -38.89
C LYS A 11 -5.59 9.06 -40.10
N LEU A 12 -4.43 8.46 -40.27
CA LEU A 12 -3.53 8.76 -41.38
C LEU A 12 -4.10 8.20 -42.69
N ARG A 13 -4.05 8.98 -43.78
CA ARG A 13 -4.50 8.53 -45.10
C ARG A 13 -3.58 7.39 -45.61
N PRO A 14 -4.11 6.43 -46.40
CA PRO A 14 -3.30 5.36 -46.98
C PRO A 14 -2.13 5.93 -47.80
N GLY A 15 -0.91 5.49 -47.50
CA GLY A 15 0.32 5.87 -48.23
C GLY A 15 1.29 6.80 -47.48
N VAL A 16 0.95 7.29 -46.29
CA VAL A 16 1.89 8.06 -45.45
C VAL A 16 2.78 7.10 -44.65
N LEU A 17 4.08 7.10 -44.92
CA LEU A 17 5.08 6.35 -44.14
C LEU A 17 5.22 6.95 -42.74
N ILE A 18 5.12 6.11 -41.71
CA ILE A 18 5.25 6.47 -40.28
C ILE A 18 6.57 7.22 -39.99
N ASP A 19 7.63 6.91 -40.76
CA ASP A 19 8.97 7.49 -40.57
C ASP A 19 9.09 8.96 -41.04
N LEU A 20 8.06 9.52 -41.70
CA LEU A 20 8.01 10.94 -42.09
C LEU A 20 7.40 11.86 -41.02
N VAL A 21 6.86 11.32 -39.93
CA VAL A 21 6.37 12.12 -38.80
C VAL A 21 7.58 12.53 -37.96
N LYS A 22 8.24 13.62 -38.35
CA LYS A 22 9.29 14.25 -37.55
C LYS A 22 8.68 14.71 -36.21
N ALA A 23 9.06 14.05 -35.13
CA ALA A 23 8.77 14.46 -33.77
C ALA A 23 9.46 15.79 -33.47
N SER A 24 8.77 16.93 -33.63
CA SER A 24 9.19 18.25 -33.11
C SER A 24 8.10 19.33 -33.12
N ASP A 25 6.82 19.03 -33.36
CA ASP A 25 5.77 20.02 -33.12
C ASP A 25 5.05 19.70 -31.79
N PRO A 26 5.04 20.61 -30.79
CA PRO A 26 4.13 20.47 -29.68
C PRO A 26 2.71 20.54 -30.24
N ASP A 27 1.92 19.49 -30.01
CA ASP A 27 0.55 19.37 -30.52
C ASP A 27 -0.26 20.66 -30.19
N PRO A 28 -0.70 21.41 -31.21
CA PRO A 28 -1.41 22.69 -31.02
C PRO A 28 -2.78 22.56 -30.32
N LEU A 29 -3.25 21.33 -30.05
CA LEU A 29 -4.53 21.02 -29.42
C LEU A 29 -4.37 20.39 -28.01
N ALA A 30 -3.14 20.23 -27.52
CA ALA A 30 -2.77 19.34 -26.43
C ALA A 30 -3.21 19.73 -25.01
N SER A 31 -4.05 20.74 -24.79
CA SER A 31 -4.44 21.08 -23.40
C SER A 31 -5.91 21.43 -23.15
N LEU A 32 -6.79 21.51 -24.17
CA LEU A 32 -8.15 22.06 -23.94
C LEU A 32 -9.32 21.35 -24.65
N GLN A 33 -9.11 20.35 -25.51
CA GLN A 33 -10.23 19.65 -26.19
C GLN A 33 -10.45 18.18 -25.81
N TYR A 34 -9.46 17.51 -25.19
CA TYR A 34 -9.59 16.09 -24.85
C TYR A 34 -10.17 15.85 -23.46
N SER A 35 -9.81 16.70 -22.48
CA SER A 35 -10.07 16.52 -21.05
C SER A 35 -11.01 17.59 -20.48
N SER A 36 -12.03 17.98 -21.23
CA SER A 36 -13.09 18.89 -20.79
C SER A 36 -14.41 18.14 -20.56
N ASP A 37 -15.40 18.82 -20.00
CA ASP A 37 -16.74 18.25 -19.74
C ASP A 37 -17.53 17.91 -21.02
N ASP A 38 -17.08 18.35 -22.19
CA ASP A 38 -17.63 17.94 -23.50
C ASP A 38 -16.57 17.17 -24.34
N GLY A 39 -15.46 16.82 -23.70
CA GLY A 39 -14.29 16.22 -24.32
C GLY A 39 -14.51 14.78 -24.77
N VAL A 40 -13.61 14.30 -25.64
CA VAL A 40 -13.64 12.91 -26.13
C VAL A 40 -13.45 11.92 -24.98
N ILE A 41 -12.60 12.24 -23.99
CA ILE A 41 -12.36 11.37 -22.84
C ILE A 41 -13.62 11.23 -21.99
N TYR A 42 -14.34 12.32 -21.73
CA TYR A 42 -15.55 12.24 -20.92
C TYR A 42 -16.64 11.41 -21.61
N ARG A 43 -16.85 11.60 -22.90
CA ARG A 43 -17.78 10.77 -23.70
C ARG A 43 -17.39 9.30 -23.69
N PHE A 44 -16.11 9.00 -23.89
CA PHE A 44 -15.60 7.63 -23.80
C PHE A 44 -15.90 7.02 -22.42
N LEU A 45 -15.63 7.74 -21.33
CA LEU A 45 -15.89 7.25 -19.98
C LEU A 45 -17.39 7.06 -19.71
N GLN A 46 -18.24 7.95 -20.21
CA GLN A 46 -19.69 7.84 -20.04
C GLN A 46 -20.30 6.65 -20.77
N GLU A 47 -19.74 6.26 -21.92
CA GLU A 47 -20.27 5.16 -22.74
C GLU A 47 -19.57 3.83 -22.47
N TYR A 48 -18.25 3.85 -22.28
CA TYR A 48 -17.40 2.66 -22.35
C TYR A 48 -16.65 2.31 -21.06
N PHE A 49 -16.85 3.05 -19.96
CA PHE A 49 -16.09 2.81 -18.73
C PHE A 49 -16.20 1.38 -18.20
N LEU A 50 -17.40 0.80 -18.12
CA LEU A 50 -17.57 -0.58 -17.62
C LEU A 50 -16.96 -1.62 -18.58
N TYR A 51 -17.15 -1.45 -19.89
CA TYR A 51 -16.52 -2.30 -20.91
C TYR A 51 -15.00 -2.24 -20.84
N TRP A 52 -14.46 -1.06 -20.57
CA TRP A 52 -13.03 -0.86 -20.39
C TRP A 52 -12.53 -1.57 -19.12
N LEU A 53 -13.24 -1.48 -18.00
CA LEU A 53 -12.88 -2.22 -16.78
C LEU A 53 -12.98 -3.74 -16.96
N GLU A 54 -14.01 -4.21 -17.66
CA GLU A 54 -14.16 -5.62 -18.01
C GLU A 54 -12.98 -6.11 -18.85
N ALA A 55 -12.61 -5.36 -19.90
CA ALA A 55 -11.46 -5.67 -20.73
C ALA A 55 -10.17 -5.69 -19.90
N LEU A 56 -9.95 -4.69 -19.03
CA LEU A 56 -8.80 -4.64 -18.12
C LEU A 56 -8.74 -5.84 -17.18
N GLY A 57 -9.87 -6.26 -16.62
CA GLY A 57 -9.97 -7.46 -15.79
C GLY A 57 -9.60 -8.72 -16.58
N LEU A 58 -10.13 -8.88 -17.79
CA LEU A 58 -9.86 -10.02 -18.67
C LEU A 58 -8.39 -10.12 -19.10
N ILE A 59 -7.73 -8.99 -19.37
CA ILE A 59 -6.30 -8.94 -19.73
C ILE A 59 -5.38 -8.85 -18.50
N ARG A 60 -5.94 -8.82 -17.28
CA ARG A 60 -5.22 -8.70 -16.00
C ARG A 60 -4.41 -7.41 -15.84
N GLU A 61 -4.89 -6.32 -16.41
CA GLU A 61 -4.24 -4.98 -16.38
C GLU A 61 -5.00 -3.97 -15.50
N THR A 62 -5.77 -4.43 -14.52
CA THR A 62 -6.56 -3.55 -13.62
C THR A 62 -5.69 -2.48 -12.93
N SER A 63 -4.45 -2.81 -12.57
CA SER A 63 -3.49 -1.84 -12.01
C SER A 63 -3.17 -0.70 -12.97
N ALA A 64 -2.90 -1.01 -14.24
CA ALA A 64 -2.65 -0.01 -15.27
C ALA A 64 -3.87 0.90 -15.47
N GLY A 65 -5.08 0.34 -15.42
CA GLY A 65 -6.33 1.10 -15.43
C GLY A 65 -6.44 2.10 -14.27
N VAL A 66 -6.18 1.65 -13.04
CA VAL A 66 -6.20 2.51 -11.84
C VAL A 66 -5.16 3.63 -11.93
N LEU A 67 -3.95 3.33 -12.40
CA LEU A 67 -2.90 4.33 -12.62
C LEU A 67 -3.31 5.33 -13.69
N THR A 68 -3.96 4.88 -14.77
CA THR A 68 -4.48 5.74 -15.85
C THR A 68 -5.54 6.71 -15.31
N ILE A 69 -6.53 6.22 -14.56
CA ILE A 69 -7.56 7.08 -13.92
C ILE A 69 -6.90 8.07 -12.95
N SER A 70 -5.90 7.62 -12.18
CA SER A 70 -5.21 8.46 -11.21
C SER A 70 -4.40 9.56 -11.89
N SER A 71 -3.72 9.24 -12.99
CA SER A 71 -2.99 10.21 -13.81
C SER A 71 -3.93 11.22 -14.44
N LEU A 72 -5.06 10.76 -15.01
CA LEU A 72 -6.08 11.64 -15.56
C LEU A 72 -6.61 12.60 -14.48
N LYS A 73 -6.98 12.08 -13.31
CA LYS A 73 -7.44 12.89 -12.18
C LYS A 73 -6.44 13.97 -11.80
N ALA A 74 -5.15 13.64 -11.74
CA ALA A 74 -4.09 14.57 -11.36
C ALA A 74 -3.89 15.74 -12.34
N GLN A 75 -4.30 15.55 -13.61
CA GLN A 75 -4.20 16.57 -14.65
C GLN A 75 -5.45 17.45 -14.77
N LEU A 76 -6.57 17.02 -14.18
CA LEU A 76 -7.84 17.75 -14.23
C LEU A 76 -7.87 18.86 -13.18
N LEU A 77 -8.32 20.05 -13.61
CA LEU A 77 -8.59 21.17 -12.72
C LEU A 77 -10.09 21.25 -12.46
N VAL A 78 -10.49 21.21 -11.19
CA VAL A 78 -11.91 21.20 -10.76
C VAL A 78 -12.69 22.35 -11.38
N ASP A 79 -12.09 23.55 -11.43
CA ASP A 79 -12.75 24.75 -11.95
C ASP A 79 -12.97 24.73 -13.47
N LYS A 80 -12.18 23.94 -14.22
CA LYS A 80 -12.24 23.89 -15.68
C LYS A 80 -13.15 22.78 -16.21
N SER A 81 -13.23 21.66 -15.49
CA SER A 81 -13.95 20.47 -15.92
C SER A 81 -14.58 19.76 -14.71
N PRO A 82 -15.56 20.40 -14.03
CA PRO A 82 -16.12 19.88 -12.79
C PRO A 82 -16.83 18.53 -12.96
N ASN A 83 -17.53 18.30 -14.08
CA ASN A 83 -18.27 17.06 -14.30
C ASN A 83 -17.32 15.89 -14.58
N LEU A 84 -16.31 16.08 -15.43
CA LEU A 84 -15.29 15.08 -15.71
C LEU A 84 -14.46 14.79 -14.45
N TYR A 85 -14.09 15.82 -13.67
CA TYR A 85 -13.37 15.62 -12.42
C TYR A 85 -14.19 14.78 -11.43
N ALA A 86 -15.45 15.12 -11.22
CA ALA A 86 -16.35 14.39 -10.33
C ALA A 86 -16.53 12.94 -10.80
N PHE A 87 -16.71 12.73 -12.11
CA PHE A 87 -16.82 11.40 -12.70
C PHE A 87 -15.55 10.57 -12.48
N VAL A 88 -14.37 11.12 -12.78
CA VAL A 88 -13.09 10.41 -12.62
C VAL A 88 -12.80 10.13 -11.14
N TYR A 89 -13.19 11.04 -10.24
CA TYR A 89 -13.10 10.82 -8.80
C TYR A 89 -13.96 9.62 -8.37
N ASP A 90 -15.23 9.59 -8.78
CA ASP A 90 -16.15 8.50 -8.46
C ASP A 90 -15.75 7.19 -9.14
N ALA A 91 -15.26 7.25 -10.38
CA ALA A 91 -14.69 6.14 -11.13
C ALA A 91 -13.53 5.49 -10.37
N LYS A 92 -12.58 6.30 -9.86
CA LYS A 92 -11.46 5.78 -9.06
C LYS A 92 -11.98 5.05 -7.82
N ARG A 93 -12.95 5.64 -7.11
CA ARG A 93 -13.58 5.00 -5.93
C ARG A 93 -14.26 3.69 -6.29
N PHE A 94 -15.00 3.66 -7.39
CA PHE A 94 -15.70 2.48 -7.89
C PHE A 94 -14.74 1.34 -8.22
N VAL A 95 -13.63 1.63 -8.92
CA VAL A 95 -12.62 0.62 -9.29
C VAL A 95 -11.91 0.07 -8.07
N LEU A 96 -11.45 0.93 -7.16
CA LEU A 96 -10.72 0.48 -5.97
C LEU A 96 -11.61 -0.35 -5.04
N TYR A 97 -12.88 0.04 -4.89
CA TYR A 97 -13.84 -0.69 -4.06
C TYR A 97 -14.20 -2.06 -4.65
N ASN A 98 -14.38 -2.15 -5.98
CA ASN A 98 -14.79 -3.37 -6.65
C ASN A 98 -13.62 -4.14 -7.29
N ARG A 99 -12.37 -3.85 -6.91
CA ARG A 99 -11.17 -4.39 -7.57
C ARG A 99 -11.20 -5.91 -7.65
N TYR A 100 -11.52 -6.57 -6.54
CA TYR A 100 -11.59 -8.02 -6.48
C TYR A 100 -12.58 -8.60 -7.50
N ILE A 101 -13.76 -7.99 -7.65
CA ILE A 101 -14.76 -8.41 -8.64
C ILE A 101 -14.23 -8.18 -10.06
N ILE A 102 -13.60 -7.04 -10.33
CA ILE A 102 -13.03 -6.71 -11.66
C ILE A 102 -11.98 -7.76 -12.05
N GLU A 103 -11.13 -8.19 -11.11
CA GLU A 103 -10.04 -9.14 -11.38
C GLU A 103 -10.51 -10.60 -11.45
N GLN A 104 -11.43 -11.01 -10.59
CA GLN A 104 -11.84 -12.42 -10.48
C GLN A 104 -13.04 -12.77 -11.37
N ALA A 105 -13.96 -11.82 -11.55
CA ALA A 105 -15.22 -12.04 -12.25
C ALA A 105 -15.63 -10.78 -13.04
N PRO A 106 -14.84 -10.34 -14.04
CA PRO A 106 -15.07 -9.09 -14.75
C PRO A 106 -16.47 -8.97 -15.38
N LEU A 107 -17.06 -10.08 -15.82
CA LEU A 107 -18.43 -10.10 -16.37
C LEU A 107 -19.52 -9.77 -15.32
N GLN A 108 -19.22 -9.95 -14.03
CA GLN A 108 -20.13 -9.65 -12.92
C GLN A 108 -20.11 -8.16 -12.53
N LEU A 109 -19.32 -7.32 -13.21
CA LEU A 109 -19.26 -5.87 -12.95
C LEU A 109 -20.65 -5.21 -13.05
N TYR A 110 -21.42 -5.58 -14.07
CA TYR A 110 -22.75 -5.00 -14.33
C TYR A 110 -23.81 -5.45 -13.31
N TYR A 111 -23.66 -6.66 -12.78
CA TYR A 111 -24.63 -7.29 -11.89
C TYR A 111 -24.31 -7.04 -10.42
N SER A 112 -23.07 -7.24 -10.01
CA SER A 112 -22.67 -7.16 -8.62
C SER A 112 -22.10 -5.78 -8.29
N ALA A 113 -21.08 -5.31 -9.01
CA ALA A 113 -20.40 -4.07 -8.63
C ALA A 113 -21.31 -2.83 -8.70
N LEU A 114 -22.15 -2.71 -9.73
CA LEU A 114 -23.11 -1.59 -9.84
C LEU A 114 -24.21 -1.63 -8.76
N ILE A 115 -24.79 -2.79 -8.47
CA ILE A 115 -25.87 -2.93 -7.48
C ILE A 115 -25.38 -2.61 -6.08
N PHE A 116 -24.14 -3.00 -5.75
CA PHE A 116 -23.56 -2.77 -4.44
C PHE A 116 -22.92 -1.39 -4.28
N ALA A 117 -22.70 -0.63 -5.36
CA ALA A 117 -22.23 0.75 -5.31
C ALA A 117 -23.26 1.68 -4.63
N PRO A 118 -22.83 2.77 -3.98
CA PRO A 118 -23.73 3.72 -3.31
C PRO A 118 -24.74 4.37 -4.26
N GLU A 119 -25.95 4.67 -3.76
CA GLU A 119 -27.04 5.23 -4.58
C GLU A 119 -26.67 6.59 -5.20
N LYS A 120 -25.80 7.37 -4.55
CA LYS A 120 -25.33 8.67 -5.05
C LYS A 120 -24.10 8.58 -5.95
N SER A 121 -23.51 7.39 -6.16
CA SER A 121 -22.39 7.21 -7.10
C SER A 121 -22.78 7.67 -8.51
N ILE A 122 -21.90 8.48 -9.11
CA ILE A 122 -22.04 8.96 -10.49
C ILE A 122 -21.96 7.77 -11.46
N ILE A 123 -21.03 6.83 -11.23
CA ILE A 123 -20.92 5.62 -12.05
C ILE A 123 -22.20 4.79 -11.98
N ARG A 124 -22.75 4.58 -10.78
CA ARG A 124 -23.99 3.82 -10.64
C ARG A 124 -25.14 4.45 -11.41
N LYS A 125 -25.31 5.78 -11.31
CA LYS A 125 -26.35 6.51 -12.04
C LYS A 125 -26.12 6.50 -13.54
N GLN A 126 -24.89 6.70 -13.99
CA GLN A 126 -24.52 6.69 -15.39
C GLN A 126 -24.88 5.36 -16.07
N PHE A 127 -24.61 4.24 -15.39
CA PHE A 127 -24.81 2.89 -15.91
C PHE A 127 -26.04 2.19 -15.31
N GLU A 128 -27.02 2.93 -14.80
CA GLU A 128 -28.21 2.36 -14.16
C GLU A 128 -28.97 1.41 -15.10
N LYS A 129 -29.00 1.72 -16.40
CA LYS A 129 -29.63 0.88 -17.44
C LYS A 129 -28.96 -0.48 -17.61
N CYS A 130 -27.72 -0.64 -17.17
CA CYS A 130 -27.01 -1.92 -17.18
C CYS A 130 -27.38 -2.82 -15.99
N ILE A 131 -28.05 -2.27 -14.96
CA ILE A 131 -28.52 -3.05 -13.81
C ILE A 131 -29.71 -3.90 -14.26
N PRO A 132 -29.68 -5.23 -14.02
CA PRO A 132 -30.77 -6.10 -14.42
C PRO A 132 -32.10 -5.73 -13.75
N PRO A 133 -33.22 -5.76 -14.50
CA PRO A 133 -34.52 -5.53 -13.91
C PRO A 133 -34.86 -6.60 -12.87
N GLY A 134 -35.47 -6.19 -11.77
CA GLY A 134 -35.99 -7.10 -10.73
C GLY A 134 -35.02 -7.43 -9.59
N ILE A 135 -33.78 -6.93 -9.60
CA ILE A 135 -32.85 -7.07 -8.47
C ILE A 135 -32.86 -5.78 -7.65
N GLU A 136 -33.34 -5.85 -6.41
CA GLU A 136 -33.35 -4.73 -5.46
C GLU A 136 -32.52 -5.09 -4.22
N LYS A 137 -31.52 -4.26 -3.88
CA LYS A 137 -30.74 -4.40 -2.65
C LYS A 137 -31.57 -3.91 -1.45
N LYS A 138 -31.90 -4.81 -0.51
CA LYS A 138 -32.52 -4.46 0.78
C LYS A 138 -31.66 -4.95 1.95
N PRO A 139 -31.40 -4.12 2.98
CA PRO A 139 -31.84 -2.73 3.12
C PRO A 139 -31.15 -1.80 2.11
N LYS A 140 -31.78 -0.65 1.81
CA LYS A 140 -31.15 0.41 1.02
C LYS A 140 -29.82 0.75 1.70
N GLY A 141 -28.73 0.55 0.98
CA GLY A 141 -27.37 0.64 1.54
C GLY A 141 -26.97 2.07 1.89
N GLN A 142 -25.68 2.30 2.13
CA GLN A 142 -25.14 3.65 2.33
C GLN A 142 -25.37 4.53 1.09
N ASP A 143 -25.85 5.77 1.31
CA ASP A 143 -26.09 6.77 0.27
C ASP A 143 -24.83 7.13 -0.52
N ASN A 144 -23.70 7.25 0.18
CA ASN A 144 -22.40 7.67 -0.34
C ASN A 144 -21.34 6.59 -0.07
N TRP A 145 -20.20 6.71 -0.75
CA TRP A 145 -19.03 5.91 -0.41
C TRP A 145 -18.62 6.13 1.05
N SER A 146 -18.17 5.06 1.72
CA SER A 146 -17.61 5.16 3.07
C SER A 146 -16.28 5.92 3.08
N ALA A 147 -15.83 6.33 4.27
CA ALA A 147 -14.53 6.99 4.44
C ALA A 147 -13.35 6.11 3.98
N ALA A 148 -13.50 4.78 4.04
CA ALA A 148 -12.48 3.83 3.58
C ALA A 148 -12.22 4.01 2.08
N LEU A 149 -10.99 4.38 1.70
CA LEU A 149 -10.62 4.63 0.31
C LEU A 149 -10.58 3.36 -0.54
N GLN A 150 -10.15 2.26 0.08
CA GLN A 150 -9.97 0.96 -0.55
C GLN A 150 -10.00 -0.14 0.52
N THR A 151 -10.46 -1.33 0.14
CA THR A 151 -10.34 -2.57 0.92
C THR A 151 -9.38 -3.49 0.19
N LEU A 152 -8.38 -4.02 0.90
CA LEU A 152 -7.40 -4.96 0.36
C LEU A 152 -7.82 -6.38 0.76
N GLU A 153 -8.39 -7.12 -0.18
CA GLU A 153 -8.91 -8.47 0.04
C GLU A 153 -7.88 -9.51 -0.43
N GLY A 154 -7.69 -10.57 0.36
CA GLY A 154 -6.87 -11.70 -0.05
C GLY A 154 -6.39 -12.62 1.07
N HIS A 155 -6.25 -12.12 2.30
CA HIS A 155 -6.00 -12.98 3.45
C HIS A 155 -7.20 -13.90 3.74
N SER A 156 -6.95 -15.15 4.13
CA SER A 156 -8.00 -16.12 4.44
C SER A 156 -8.38 -16.18 5.93
N ASP A 157 -7.70 -15.41 6.76
CA ASP A 157 -7.95 -15.30 8.21
C ASP A 157 -7.60 -13.87 8.68
N GLY A 158 -7.87 -13.56 9.95
CA GLY A 158 -7.74 -12.24 10.56
C GLY A 158 -6.36 -11.60 10.33
N VAL A 159 -6.37 -10.34 9.89
CA VAL A 159 -5.16 -9.52 9.76
C VAL A 159 -4.79 -8.98 11.13
N ASN A 160 -3.61 -9.37 11.63
CA ASN A 160 -3.17 -9.04 12.99
C ASN A 160 -2.29 -7.78 13.03
N SER A 161 -1.61 -7.45 11.93
CA SER A 161 -0.68 -6.32 11.87
C SER A 161 -0.55 -5.77 10.46
N VAL A 162 -0.32 -4.47 10.35
CA VAL A 162 -0.05 -3.76 9.09
C VAL A 162 1.06 -2.74 9.29
N ALA A 163 1.88 -2.52 8.27
CA ALA A 163 2.93 -1.51 8.26
C ALA A 163 3.09 -0.90 6.86
N PHE A 164 3.31 0.41 6.78
CA PHE A 164 3.72 1.05 5.53
C PHE A 164 5.24 0.95 5.35
N SER A 165 5.69 0.84 4.11
CA SER A 165 7.07 1.11 3.75
C SER A 165 7.40 2.58 4.03
N PRO A 166 8.69 2.92 4.26
CA PRO A 166 9.11 4.30 4.55
C PRO A 166 8.71 5.31 3.46
N ASP A 167 8.63 4.87 2.20
CA ASP A 167 8.19 5.70 1.07
C ASP A 167 6.66 5.72 0.88
N GLY A 168 5.92 4.94 1.68
CA GLY A 168 4.46 4.84 1.65
C GLY A 168 3.88 4.15 0.42
N LYS A 169 4.69 3.58 -0.47
CA LYS A 169 4.23 2.93 -1.71
C LYS A 169 3.79 1.49 -1.53
N VAL A 170 4.31 0.83 -0.49
CA VAL A 170 4.00 -0.57 -0.17
C VAL A 170 3.39 -0.64 1.22
N LEU A 171 2.33 -1.43 1.35
CA LEU A 171 1.79 -1.84 2.64
C LEU A 171 2.13 -3.31 2.85
N ALA A 172 2.62 -3.68 4.03
CA ALA A 172 2.71 -5.06 4.47
C ALA A 172 1.55 -5.38 5.42
N SER A 173 1.01 -6.60 5.35
CA SER A 173 0.05 -7.13 6.30
C SER A 173 0.44 -8.54 6.75
N GLY A 174 0.42 -8.80 8.06
CA GLY A 174 0.58 -10.13 8.64
C GLY A 174 -0.75 -10.68 9.14
N SER A 175 -1.03 -11.95 8.87
CA SER A 175 -2.31 -12.60 9.19
C SER A 175 -2.16 -13.92 9.94
N SER A 176 -3.23 -14.31 10.63
CA SER A 176 -3.42 -15.65 11.20
C SER A 176 -3.41 -16.75 10.13
N ASP A 177 -3.55 -16.42 8.85
CA ASP A 177 -3.38 -17.35 7.72
C ASP A 177 -1.92 -17.76 7.47
N LYS A 178 -1.00 -17.33 8.35
CA LYS A 178 0.43 -17.67 8.35
C LYS A 178 1.23 -16.99 7.25
N THR A 179 0.62 -16.06 6.52
CA THR A 179 1.27 -15.32 5.45
C THR A 179 1.52 -13.87 5.82
N VAL A 180 2.52 -13.30 5.18
CA VAL A 180 2.66 -11.84 5.05
C VAL A 180 2.34 -11.46 3.61
N ARG A 181 1.54 -10.43 3.40
CA ARG A 181 1.25 -9.91 2.06
C ARG A 181 1.78 -8.51 1.87
N LEU A 182 2.32 -8.24 0.69
CA LEU A 182 2.73 -6.91 0.24
C LEU A 182 1.72 -6.38 -0.76
N TRP A 183 1.35 -5.12 -0.61
CA TRP A 183 0.32 -4.45 -1.42
C TRP A 183 0.85 -3.12 -1.96
N ASP A 184 0.53 -2.81 -3.21
CA ASP A 184 0.74 -1.46 -3.75
C ASP A 184 -0.31 -0.51 -3.16
N THR A 185 0.09 0.59 -2.53
CA THR A 185 -0.84 1.48 -1.83
C THR A 185 -1.68 2.36 -2.77
N GLY A 186 -1.21 2.56 -4.00
CA GLY A 186 -1.88 3.40 -5.00
C GLY A 186 -2.93 2.64 -5.80
N THR A 187 -2.66 1.38 -6.13
CA THR A 187 -3.55 0.50 -6.89
C THR A 187 -4.30 -0.50 -6.02
N GLY A 188 -3.78 -0.80 -4.82
CA GLY A 188 -4.18 -1.90 -3.93
C GLY A 188 -4.07 -3.28 -4.54
N ALA A 189 -3.14 -3.43 -5.49
CA ALA A 189 -2.80 -4.75 -6.02
C ALA A 189 -1.98 -5.52 -4.97
N ALA A 190 -2.24 -6.83 -4.85
CA ALA A 190 -1.32 -7.72 -4.16
C ALA A 190 -0.03 -7.84 -4.99
N LEU A 191 1.10 -7.43 -4.41
CA LEU A 191 2.41 -7.52 -5.05
C LEU A 191 3.02 -8.89 -4.81
N GLN A 192 3.02 -9.34 -3.55
CA GLN A 192 3.63 -10.60 -3.14
C GLN A 192 2.90 -11.20 -1.95
N THR A 193 2.90 -12.54 -1.88
CA THR A 193 2.56 -13.30 -0.68
C THR A 193 3.82 -14.01 -0.20
N LEU A 194 4.26 -13.68 1.00
CA LEU A 194 5.44 -14.24 1.64
C LEU A 194 5.00 -15.41 2.52
N GLU A 195 5.34 -16.62 2.08
CA GLU A 195 5.03 -17.87 2.76
C GLU A 195 6.27 -18.41 3.47
N GLY A 196 6.08 -18.99 4.66
CA GLY A 196 7.17 -19.65 5.38
C GLY A 196 6.96 -19.76 6.88
N HIS A 197 6.12 -18.93 7.47
CA HIS A 197 5.71 -19.13 8.87
C HIS A 197 4.81 -20.36 9.00
N SER A 198 4.96 -21.11 10.09
CA SER A 198 4.15 -22.31 10.35
C SER A 198 2.92 -22.04 11.21
N ASP A 199 2.80 -20.82 11.75
CA ASP A 199 1.69 -20.34 12.55
C ASP A 199 1.42 -18.84 12.30
N GLY A 200 0.36 -18.29 12.90
CA GLY A 200 -0.15 -16.94 12.63
C GLY A 200 0.90 -15.84 12.79
N VAL A 201 0.94 -14.90 11.85
CA VAL A 201 1.83 -13.74 11.91
C VAL A 201 1.17 -12.66 12.74
N ARG A 202 1.87 -12.18 13.78
CA ARG A 202 1.36 -11.21 14.76
C ARG A 202 1.88 -9.80 14.55
N SER A 203 3.05 -9.65 13.94
CA SER A 203 3.67 -8.34 13.76
C SER A 203 4.47 -8.28 12.47
N VAL A 204 4.42 -7.13 11.79
CA VAL A 204 5.25 -6.81 10.62
C VAL A 204 5.85 -5.42 10.76
N ALA A 205 7.08 -5.23 10.29
CA ALA A 205 7.74 -3.92 10.27
C ALA A 205 8.73 -3.83 9.10
N PHE A 206 8.80 -2.66 8.46
CA PHE A 206 9.80 -2.36 7.45
C PHE A 206 11.07 -1.79 8.08
N SER A 207 12.23 -2.08 7.48
CA SER A 207 13.46 -1.33 7.72
C SER A 207 13.33 0.13 7.28
N PRO A 208 14.12 1.06 7.85
CA PRO A 208 14.08 2.48 7.49
C PRO A 208 14.40 2.75 6.01
N ASP A 209 15.19 1.89 5.39
CA ASP A 209 15.51 1.95 3.96
C ASP A 209 14.48 1.21 3.07
N GLY A 210 13.49 0.55 3.68
CA GLY A 210 12.41 -0.17 3.02
C GLY A 210 12.81 -1.47 2.31
N LYS A 211 14.08 -1.90 2.39
CA LYS A 211 14.58 -3.07 1.66
C LYS A 211 14.33 -4.39 2.38
N VAL A 212 14.14 -4.34 3.69
CA VAL A 212 13.92 -5.51 4.52
C VAL A 212 12.59 -5.37 5.23
N LEU A 213 11.84 -6.47 5.29
CA LEU A 213 10.67 -6.61 6.12
C LEU A 213 10.94 -7.65 7.20
N ALA A 214 10.59 -7.35 8.44
CA ALA A 214 10.58 -8.33 9.52
C ALA A 214 9.15 -8.77 9.80
N SER A 215 8.97 -10.06 10.12
CA SER A 215 7.71 -10.61 10.62
C SER A 215 7.93 -11.48 11.85
N GLY A 216 7.10 -11.28 12.87
CA GLY A 216 7.03 -12.11 14.07
C GLY A 216 5.78 -12.98 14.09
N SER A 217 5.92 -14.25 14.45
CA SER A 217 4.84 -15.25 14.40
C SER A 217 4.68 -16.02 15.71
N ASP A 218 3.49 -16.62 15.87
CA ASP A 218 3.15 -17.61 16.90
C ASP A 218 4.04 -18.88 16.79
N ASP A 219 4.70 -19.10 15.64
CA ASP A 219 5.67 -20.19 15.45
C ASP A 219 7.00 -19.99 16.18
N LYS A 220 7.11 -18.91 16.96
CA LYS A 220 8.28 -18.53 17.76
C LYS A 220 9.50 -18.15 16.92
N THR A 221 9.30 -17.84 15.65
CA THR A 221 10.34 -17.34 14.76
C THR A 221 10.11 -15.88 14.41
N VAL A 222 11.22 -15.17 14.15
CA VAL A 222 11.20 -13.91 13.42
C VAL A 222 11.83 -14.16 12.06
N ARG A 223 11.17 -13.75 10.98
CA ARG A 223 11.69 -13.86 9.62
C ARG A 223 12.02 -12.49 9.05
N LEU A 224 13.14 -12.42 8.35
CA LEU A 224 13.54 -11.26 7.56
C LEU A 224 13.33 -11.60 6.08
N TRP A 225 12.73 -10.67 5.35
CA TRP A 225 12.38 -10.82 3.95
C TRP A 225 12.99 -9.67 3.15
N ASP A 226 13.49 -9.98 1.95
CA ASP A 226 13.83 -8.97 0.97
C ASP A 226 12.54 -8.45 0.32
N THR A 227 12.28 -7.15 0.41
CA THR A 227 11.00 -6.57 -0.04
C THR A 227 10.86 -6.51 -1.56
N GLY A 228 11.97 -6.53 -2.30
CA GLY A 228 11.97 -6.50 -3.76
C GLY A 228 11.68 -7.87 -4.37
N THR A 229 12.30 -8.92 -3.82
CA THR A 229 12.22 -10.28 -4.34
C THR A 229 11.21 -11.16 -3.61
N GLY A 230 10.84 -10.79 -2.39
CA GLY A 230 10.01 -11.61 -1.50
C GLY A 230 10.74 -12.81 -0.89
N ALA A 231 12.05 -12.92 -1.12
CA ALA A 231 12.83 -14.04 -0.60
C ALA A 231 13.03 -13.92 0.91
N ALA A 232 12.95 -15.05 1.62
CA ALA A 232 13.36 -15.12 3.01
C ALA A 232 14.89 -14.96 3.10
N LEU A 233 15.35 -13.90 3.76
CA LEU A 233 16.76 -13.61 4.00
C LEU A 233 17.30 -14.39 5.20
N GLN A 234 16.52 -14.43 6.28
CA GLN A 234 16.95 -15.07 7.52
C GLN A 234 15.75 -15.47 8.38
N THR A 235 15.88 -16.60 9.06
CA THR A 235 14.98 -17.01 10.15
C THR A 235 15.77 -16.95 11.46
N LEU A 236 15.25 -16.18 12.41
CA LEU A 236 15.78 -16.06 13.76
C LEU A 236 14.96 -16.97 14.68
N GLU A 237 15.62 -18.00 15.20
CA GLU A 237 15.06 -18.98 16.13
C GLU A 237 15.62 -18.75 17.53
N GLY A 238 14.90 -19.19 18.57
CA GLY A 238 15.32 -19.06 19.97
C GLY A 238 14.39 -18.26 20.88
N HIS A 239 13.22 -17.84 20.38
CA HIS A 239 12.18 -17.29 21.23
C HIS A 239 11.46 -18.43 21.96
N PHE A 240 11.43 -18.40 23.29
CA PHE A 240 10.74 -19.40 24.11
C PHE A 240 9.23 -19.17 24.21
N SER A 241 8.72 -18.08 23.60
CA SER A 241 7.31 -17.66 23.57
C SER A 241 7.01 -16.85 22.28
N VAL A 242 5.73 -16.59 22.01
CA VAL A 242 5.20 -15.89 20.82
C VAL A 242 5.88 -14.54 20.57
N ALA A 243 6.29 -14.26 19.33
CA ALA A 243 6.88 -12.99 18.92
C ALA A 243 5.78 -11.96 18.58
N ASN A 244 5.30 -11.22 19.58
CA ASN A 244 4.18 -10.29 19.44
C ASN A 244 4.52 -8.93 18.79
N SER A 245 5.80 -8.57 18.66
CA SER A 245 6.21 -7.26 18.13
C SER A 245 7.59 -7.33 17.47
N VAL A 246 7.73 -6.68 16.31
CA VAL A 246 9.01 -6.45 15.62
C VAL A 246 9.11 -4.97 15.23
N ALA A 247 10.31 -4.39 15.29
CA ALA A 247 10.58 -3.01 14.89
C ALA A 247 12.03 -2.86 14.39
N PHE A 248 12.26 -1.95 13.44
CA PHE A 248 13.59 -1.52 13.01
C PHE A 248 13.90 -0.10 13.51
N TRP A 249 15.19 0.27 13.58
CA TRP A 249 15.67 1.60 13.96
C TRP A 249 16.68 2.15 12.94
N ASP A 250 16.74 3.49 12.79
CA ASP A 250 17.61 4.23 11.86
C ASP A 250 18.85 4.77 12.58
N ASP A 251 20.00 4.77 11.91
CA ASP A 251 21.26 5.32 12.43
C ASP A 251 21.83 6.29 11.39
N VAL A 252 21.57 7.60 11.56
CA VAL A 252 22.28 8.63 10.78
C VAL A 252 22.60 9.84 11.66
N VAL A 253 23.74 9.75 12.36
CA VAL A 253 24.53 10.96 12.66
C VAL A 253 25.85 10.86 11.90
N ARG A 254 25.90 11.41 10.69
CA ARG A 254 27.17 11.68 10.01
C ARG A 254 27.81 12.91 10.65
N VAL A 255 28.72 12.71 11.59
CA VAL A 255 29.65 13.78 12.00
C VAL A 255 30.88 13.69 11.10
N SER A 256 31.09 14.70 10.26
CA SER A 256 32.30 14.90 9.46
C SER A 256 33.52 15.07 10.37
N PRO A 257 34.70 14.48 10.08
CA PRO A 257 35.85 14.58 10.96
C PRO A 257 36.59 15.88 10.67
N GLN A 258 36.25 16.96 11.39
CA GLN A 258 37.20 18.06 11.57
C GLN A 258 37.22 18.51 13.04
N SER A 259 38.45 18.51 13.55
CA SER A 259 38.93 19.02 14.83
C SER A 259 38.36 18.39 16.11
N LEU A 260 39.10 17.42 16.65
CA LEU A 260 39.38 17.37 18.09
C LEU A 260 40.64 16.53 18.31
N GLU A 261 41.78 17.20 18.25
CA GLU A 261 42.97 16.74 18.98
C GLU A 261 42.65 16.80 20.49
N GLY A 262 42.97 15.71 21.19
CA GLY A 262 43.15 15.72 22.64
C GLY A 262 41.86 15.67 23.47
N THR A 263 41.38 14.46 23.76
CA THR A 263 40.91 14.08 25.11
C THR A 263 40.67 12.57 25.15
N LEU A 264 41.13 11.93 26.23
CA LEU A 264 41.03 10.50 26.51
C LEU A 264 39.61 9.96 26.28
N PHE A 265 39.47 8.90 25.47
CA PHE A 265 38.21 8.16 25.35
C PHE A 265 37.74 7.71 26.75
N PRO A 266 36.57 8.14 27.25
CA PRO A 266 36.02 7.52 28.45
C PRO A 266 35.62 6.09 28.09
N LYS A 267 36.07 5.15 28.92
CA LYS A 267 35.75 3.72 28.85
C LYS A 267 34.24 3.56 28.61
N ALA A 268 33.85 2.80 27.58
CA ALA A 268 32.44 2.62 27.21
C ALA A 268 31.63 2.17 28.42
N ALA A 269 30.65 2.97 28.82
CA ALA A 269 29.81 2.68 29.98
C ALA A 269 28.96 1.43 29.69
N SER A 270 28.95 0.48 30.62
CA SER A 270 28.19 -0.77 30.47
C SER A 270 26.79 -0.59 31.06
N VAL A 271 25.76 -0.81 30.24
CA VAL A 271 24.36 -0.77 30.66
C VAL A 271 23.80 -2.18 30.73
N ASN A 272 23.09 -2.52 31.81
CA ASN A 272 22.40 -3.81 31.96
C ASN A 272 21.07 -3.60 32.70
N VAL A 273 20.11 -4.53 32.57
CA VAL A 273 18.87 -4.53 33.35
C VAL A 273 18.81 -5.80 34.17
N LYS A 274 18.64 -5.65 35.49
CA LYS A 274 18.55 -6.78 36.43
C LYS A 274 17.37 -6.57 37.36
N ARG A 275 16.40 -7.51 37.29
CA ARG A 275 15.13 -7.43 38.04
C ARG A 275 14.41 -6.11 37.72
N ASP A 276 14.24 -5.25 38.72
CA ASP A 276 13.49 -4.00 38.64
C ASP A 276 14.39 -2.78 38.38
N TRP A 277 15.69 -2.96 38.13
CA TRP A 277 16.66 -1.87 38.03
C TRP A 277 17.42 -1.86 36.70
N VAL A 278 17.62 -0.67 36.15
CA VAL A 278 18.66 -0.39 35.15
C VAL A 278 19.97 -0.09 35.88
N ILE A 279 21.00 -0.85 35.53
CA ILE A 279 22.34 -0.79 36.08
C ILE A 279 23.25 -0.09 35.07
N LEU A 280 23.89 1.01 35.48
CA LEU A 280 24.91 1.71 34.72
C LEU A 280 26.25 1.54 35.43
N ASP A 281 27.27 1.04 34.72
CA ASP A 281 28.62 0.82 35.24
C ASP A 281 28.66 0.04 36.57
N GLY A 282 27.75 -0.94 36.71
CA GLY A 282 27.62 -1.79 37.89
C GLY A 282 26.81 -1.19 39.04
N LYS A 283 26.23 0.01 38.89
CA LYS A 283 25.41 0.66 39.92
C LYS A 283 23.93 0.71 39.51
N GLU A 284 23.05 0.27 40.41
CA GLU A 284 21.60 0.43 40.29
C GLU A 284 21.26 1.93 40.20
N THR A 285 20.82 2.38 39.02
CA THR A 285 20.70 3.81 38.70
C THR A 285 19.27 4.25 38.45
N LEU A 286 18.44 3.40 37.82
CA LEU A 286 17.03 3.71 37.59
C LEU A 286 16.15 2.54 38.01
N TRP A 287 15.23 2.78 38.93
CA TRP A 287 14.21 1.81 39.34
C TRP A 287 13.00 1.90 38.41
N LEU A 288 12.56 0.77 37.88
CA LEU A 288 11.43 0.69 36.96
C LEU A 288 10.12 0.48 37.73
N PRO A 289 9.14 1.38 37.62
CA PRO A 289 7.79 1.17 38.15
C PRO A 289 7.13 -0.08 37.53
N PRO A 290 6.18 -0.74 38.21
CA PRO A 290 5.60 -2.02 37.76
C PRO A 290 5.06 -2.02 36.32
N GLU A 291 4.54 -0.90 35.85
CA GLU A 291 4.03 -0.71 34.49
C GLU A 291 5.11 -0.69 33.39
N TYR A 292 6.38 -0.46 33.77
CA TYR A 292 7.56 -0.49 32.90
C TYR A 292 8.44 -1.73 33.11
N ARG A 293 7.95 -2.72 33.87
CA ARG A 293 8.69 -3.97 34.07
C ARG A 293 8.35 -4.94 32.97
N SER A 294 9.38 -5.43 32.30
CA SER A 294 9.28 -6.37 31.20
C SER A 294 10.00 -7.68 31.50
N ASN A 295 9.57 -8.76 30.86
CA ASN A 295 10.32 -10.01 30.77
C ASN A 295 11.34 -10.00 29.61
N GLN A 296 11.39 -8.95 28.79
CA GLN A 296 12.20 -8.85 27.58
C GLN A 296 12.81 -7.45 27.41
N VAL A 297 14.14 -7.40 27.46
CA VAL A 297 14.92 -6.16 27.39
C VAL A 297 15.98 -6.33 26.30
N ALA A 298 16.10 -5.34 25.42
CA ALA A 298 17.21 -5.25 24.46
C ALA A 298 18.09 -4.06 24.84
N ILE A 299 19.41 -4.27 24.84
CA ILE A 299 20.38 -3.25 25.23
C ILE A 299 21.40 -3.11 24.10
N TYR A 300 21.56 -1.88 23.62
CA TYR A 300 22.60 -1.54 22.65
C TYR A 300 23.27 -0.25 23.09
N GLN A 301 24.58 -0.32 23.34
CA GLN A 301 25.36 0.77 23.91
C GLN A 301 24.72 1.32 25.22
N ARG A 302 24.24 2.58 25.19
CA ARG A 302 23.57 3.24 26.33
C ARG A 302 22.06 3.33 26.20
N VAL A 303 21.48 2.64 25.23
CA VAL A 303 20.03 2.63 25.01
C VAL A 303 19.45 1.30 25.47
N VAL A 304 18.42 1.39 26.31
CA VAL A 304 17.64 0.26 26.82
C VAL A 304 16.26 0.35 26.20
N ALA A 305 15.90 -0.67 25.41
CA ALA A 305 14.55 -0.85 24.90
C ALA A 305 13.80 -1.86 25.78
N ILE A 306 12.65 -1.43 26.30
CA ILE A 306 11.80 -2.22 27.21
C ILE A 306 10.44 -2.41 26.55
N GLY A 307 10.10 -3.65 26.19
CA GLY A 307 8.78 -4.00 25.67
C GLY A 307 7.83 -4.33 26.80
N CYS A 308 6.76 -3.55 27.01
CA CYS A 308 5.83 -3.76 28.11
C CYS A 308 4.69 -4.72 27.74
N PRO A 309 4.07 -5.42 28.73
CA PRO A 309 2.92 -6.28 28.50
C PRO A 309 1.70 -5.55 27.89
N SER A 310 1.66 -4.23 27.98
CA SER A 310 0.66 -3.35 27.36
C SER A 310 0.84 -3.15 25.85
N GLY A 311 1.91 -3.69 25.26
CA GLY A 311 2.27 -3.49 23.85
C GLY A 311 3.03 -2.18 23.58
N LEU A 312 3.31 -1.38 24.60
CA LEU A 312 4.14 -0.18 24.49
C LEU A 312 5.63 -0.54 24.54
N ILE A 313 6.43 0.11 23.71
CA ILE A 313 7.90 0.00 23.73
C ILE A 313 8.46 1.31 24.24
N PHE A 314 9.25 1.24 25.32
CA PHE A 314 9.93 2.39 25.90
C PHE A 314 11.42 2.35 25.60
N PHE A 315 11.98 3.50 25.22
CA PHE A 315 13.41 3.68 25.02
C PHE A 315 13.95 4.58 26.12
N LEU A 316 14.99 4.11 26.80
CA LEU A 316 15.70 4.85 27.83
C LEU A 316 17.16 5.01 27.40
N GLN A 317 17.62 6.25 27.26
CA GLN A 317 18.99 6.59 26.88
C GLN A 317 19.74 7.17 28.09
N PHE A 318 20.97 6.70 28.31
CA PHE A 318 21.86 7.07 29.42
C PHE A 318 23.22 7.62 28.93
#